data_AF-A0A395NYD3-F1
#
_entry.id   AF-A0A395NYD3-F1
#
_cell.length_a   1.000
_cell.length_b   1.000
_cell.length_c   1.000
_cell.angle_alpha   90.00
_cell.angle_beta   90.00
_cell.angle_gamma   90.00
#
_symmetry.space_group_name_H-M   'P 1'
#
loop_
_entity.id
_entity.type
_entity.pdbx_description
1 polymer ?
#
loop_
_entity_poly.entity_id
_entity_poly.type
_entity_poly.pdbx_seq_one_letter_code
_entity_poly.pdbx_strand_id
1 'polypeptide(L)'
;MMMHRDVSEETDKGLVSLSFGCDCLFMIAPSHGPHEEEREGEESGQQKGDDKKYLLLRLRSGDAIYMTKESRYAWHGVPKVMKGTCPDYLADWPAGGESGEFDEWKGWMQSKRINLNVRQMRE
;
A
#
# COMPACT_ATOMS: atom_id res chain seq x y z
N MET A 1 -2.56 0.36 -9.17
CA MET A 1 -3.88 0.23 -8.50
C MET A 1 -4.41 1.63 -8.29
N MET A 2 -5.64 1.92 -8.72
CA MET A 2 -6.26 3.25 -8.52
C MET A 2 -6.60 3.48 -7.04
N MET A 3 -6.87 4.74 -6.67
CA MET A 3 -7.33 5.07 -5.32
C MET A 3 -8.66 4.36 -5.03
N HIS A 4 -8.74 3.64 -3.92
CA HIS A 4 -9.93 2.91 -3.48
C HIS A 4 -9.95 2.78 -1.96
N ARG A 5 -11.01 2.16 -1.44
CA ARG A 5 -11.16 1.77 -0.03
C ARG A 5 -11.55 0.30 0.04
N ASP A 6 -11.09 -0.36 1.08
CA ASP A 6 -11.45 -1.74 1.40
C ASP A 6 -12.63 -1.74 2.36
N VAL A 7 -13.83 -2.10 1.88
CA VAL A 7 -15.10 -1.94 2.62
C VAL A 7 -15.96 -3.19 2.60
N SER A 8 -15.41 -4.33 2.19
CA SER A 8 -16.18 -5.57 1.96
C SER A 8 -16.25 -6.47 3.20
N GLU A 9 -15.45 -6.20 4.21
CA GLU A 9 -15.31 -7.01 5.42
C GLU A 9 -16.43 -6.71 6.44
N GLU A 10 -16.96 -7.73 7.12
CA GLU A 10 -18.01 -7.63 8.16
C GLU A 10 -17.44 -7.36 9.57
N THR A 11 -16.14 -7.03 9.68
CA THR A 11 -15.42 -6.75 10.93
C THR A 11 -14.54 -5.51 10.79
N ASP A 12 -14.18 -4.89 11.91
CA ASP A 12 -13.28 -3.74 12.01
C ASP A 12 -11.81 -4.11 12.19
N LYS A 13 -11.46 -5.41 12.16
CA LYS A 13 -10.06 -5.84 12.29
C LYS A 13 -9.19 -5.21 11.19
N GLY A 14 -7.97 -4.89 11.59
CA GLY A 14 -6.98 -4.33 10.67
C GLY A 14 -6.61 -5.30 9.54
N LEU A 15 -6.11 -4.74 8.45
CA LEU A 15 -5.61 -5.51 7.30
C LEU A 15 -4.09 -5.39 7.18
N VAL A 16 -3.44 -6.46 6.73
CA VAL A 16 -2.01 -6.49 6.44
C VAL A 16 -1.81 -6.51 4.92
N SER A 17 -0.89 -5.69 4.43
CA SER A 17 -0.45 -5.65 3.04
C SER A 17 1.06 -5.87 2.97
N LEU A 18 1.49 -6.92 2.28
CA LEU A 18 2.89 -7.29 2.08
C LEU A 18 3.32 -6.98 0.65
N SER A 19 4.51 -6.43 0.49
CA SER A 19 5.08 -6.04 -0.81
C SER A 19 6.29 -6.89 -1.15
N PHE A 20 6.31 -7.50 -2.34
CA PHE A 20 7.45 -8.28 -2.83
C PHE A 20 7.86 -7.83 -4.24
N GLY A 21 9.16 -7.82 -4.53
CA GLY A 21 9.71 -7.44 -5.83
C GLY A 21 10.05 -5.96 -5.93
N CYS A 22 9.72 -5.33 -7.05
CA CYS A 22 9.99 -3.91 -7.27
C CYS A 22 9.33 -3.01 -6.23
N ASP A 23 10.06 -1.97 -5.81
CA ASP A 23 9.55 -0.92 -4.95
C ASP A 23 8.31 -0.25 -5.55
N CYS A 24 7.42 0.24 -4.68
CA CYS A 24 6.32 1.08 -5.09
C CYS A 24 6.17 2.33 -4.22
N LEU A 25 5.43 3.30 -4.75
CA LEU A 25 4.88 4.40 -3.98
C LEU A 25 3.46 4.01 -3.59
N PHE A 26 3.18 3.97 -2.28
CA PHE A 26 1.88 3.70 -1.69
C PHE A 26 1.34 4.99 -1.09
N MET A 27 0.19 5.45 -1.60
CA MET A 27 -0.45 6.68 -1.18
C MET A 27 -1.61 6.35 -0.25
N ILE A 28 -1.73 7.11 0.85
CA ILE A 28 -2.81 7.04 1.83
C ILE A 28 -3.36 8.45 2.00
N ALA A 29 -4.67 8.62 1.89
CA ALA A 29 -5.35 9.89 2.11
C ALA A 29 -6.52 9.69 3.10
N PRO A 30 -6.67 10.53 4.13
CA PRO A 30 -7.79 10.48 5.05
C PRO A 30 -9.14 10.56 4.31
N SER A 31 -10.16 9.91 4.88
CA SER A 31 -11.52 9.92 4.31
C SER A 31 -12.27 11.24 4.57
N HIS A 32 -11.86 12.01 5.57
CA HIS A 32 -12.41 13.31 5.93
C HIS A 32 -11.33 14.39 5.73
N GLY A 33 -11.71 15.52 5.14
CA GLY A 33 -10.82 16.68 5.04
C GLY A 33 -10.70 17.41 6.39
N PRO A 34 -9.66 18.24 6.59
CA PRO A 34 -9.48 18.99 7.84
C PRO A 34 -10.69 19.89 8.22
N HIS A 35 -11.56 20.21 7.25
CA HIS A 35 -12.73 21.07 7.45
C HIS A 35 -14.05 20.35 7.79
N GLU A 36 -14.07 19.02 7.94
CA GLU A 36 -15.29 18.32 8.40
C GLU A 36 -15.38 18.24 9.93
N GLU A 37 -14.26 18.40 10.65
CA GLU A 37 -14.24 18.47 12.12
C GLU A 37 -14.19 19.92 12.66
N GLU A 38 -13.86 20.92 11.83
CA GLU A 38 -13.79 22.34 12.22
C GLU A 38 -15.13 23.11 12.14
N ARG A 39 -16.27 22.43 12.29
CA ARG A 39 -17.58 23.10 12.48
C ARG A 39 -18.04 23.16 13.93
N GLU A 40 -17.12 23.14 14.89
CA GLU A 40 -17.39 23.62 16.26
C GLU A 40 -16.14 24.32 16.83
N GLY A 41 -15.92 25.59 16.44
CA GLY A 41 -15.11 26.51 17.24
C GLY A 41 -13.93 27.21 16.53
N GLU A 42 -14.08 28.53 16.41
CA GLU A 42 -13.03 29.55 16.51
C GLU A 42 -12.21 29.91 15.27
N GLU A 43 -12.61 31.06 14.69
CA GLU A 43 -11.77 31.95 13.90
C GLU A 43 -10.47 32.31 14.64
N SER A 44 -9.32 31.86 14.15
CA SER A 44 -8.07 32.60 14.36
C SER A 44 -7.14 32.42 13.16
N GLY A 45 -6.88 33.53 12.48
CA GLY A 45 -6.01 33.58 11.32
C GLY A 45 -4.56 33.26 11.68
N GLN A 46 -4.02 32.20 11.10
CA GLN A 46 -2.59 31.97 10.94
C GLN A 46 -2.37 31.08 9.72
N GLN A 47 -1.62 31.59 8.74
CA GLN A 47 -1.14 30.83 7.59
C GLN A 47 -0.29 29.64 8.09
N LYS A 48 -0.90 28.47 8.26
CA LYS A 48 -0.18 27.20 8.44
C LYS A 48 0.12 26.61 7.07
N GLY A 49 1.38 26.21 6.89
CA GLY A 49 1.90 25.66 5.64
C GLY A 49 1.04 24.53 5.11
N ASP A 50 1.11 24.37 3.80
CA ASP A 50 0.41 23.40 2.95
C ASP A 50 0.47 21.97 3.54
N ASP A 51 -0.44 21.66 4.47
CA ASP A 51 -0.44 20.42 5.22
C ASP A 51 -0.83 19.30 4.25
N LYS A 52 0.12 18.39 3.98
CA LYS A 52 -0.05 17.40 2.92
C LYS A 52 -1.28 16.54 3.24
N LYS A 53 -2.29 16.66 2.38
CA LYS A 53 -3.59 15.95 2.42
C LYS A 53 -3.48 14.42 2.23
N TYR A 54 -2.26 13.88 2.21
CA TYR A 54 -1.95 12.48 1.98
C TYR A 54 -0.56 12.13 2.51
N LEU A 55 -0.39 10.88 2.93
CA LEU A 55 0.88 10.24 3.25
C LEU A 55 1.34 9.41 2.05
N LEU A 56 2.57 9.62 1.60
CA LEU A 56 3.19 8.84 0.54
C LEU A 56 4.35 8.02 1.11
N LEU A 57 4.22 6.70 1.07
CA LEU A 57 5.21 5.76 1.55
C LEU A 57 5.92 5.10 0.36
N ARG A 58 7.23 4.89 0.46
CA ARG A 58 7.95 4.00 -0.44
C ARG A 58 8.00 2.63 0.21
N LEU A 59 7.40 1.63 -0.43
CA LEU A 59 7.46 0.24 0.02
C LEU A 59 8.50 -0.51 -0.81
N ARG A 60 9.42 -1.18 -0.13
CA ARG A 60 10.43 -2.07 -0.70
C ARG A 60 9.95 -3.51 -0.65
N SER A 61 10.71 -4.40 -1.29
CA SER A 61 10.49 -5.85 -1.12
C SER A 61 10.68 -6.26 0.35
N GLY A 62 9.70 -6.97 0.90
CA GLY A 62 9.66 -7.41 2.29
C GLY A 62 8.92 -6.46 3.24
N ASP A 63 8.60 -5.24 2.81
CA ASP A 63 7.87 -4.30 3.67
C ASP A 63 6.41 -4.75 3.88
N ALA A 64 5.90 -4.47 5.08
CA ALA A 64 4.53 -4.71 5.49
C ALA A 64 3.86 -3.41 5.94
N ILE A 65 2.62 -3.18 5.50
CA ILE A 65 1.73 -2.16 6.07
C ILE A 65 0.64 -2.89 6.85
N TYR A 66 0.42 -2.46 8.08
CA TYR A 66 -0.77 -2.83 8.86
C TYR A 66 -1.67 -1.61 9.03
N MET A 67 -2.86 -1.65 8.42
CA MET A 67 -3.84 -0.58 8.49
C MET A 67 -5.00 -0.97 9.39
N THR A 68 -5.21 -0.21 10.45
CA THR A 68 -6.25 -0.41 11.46
C THR A 68 -6.91 0.92 11.83
N LYS A 69 -8.09 0.87 12.48
CA LYS A 69 -8.87 2.04 12.88
C LYS A 69 -9.08 3.00 11.70
N GLU A 70 -8.80 4.29 11.84
CA GLU A 70 -8.98 5.28 10.77
C GLU A 70 -8.28 4.92 9.46
N SER A 71 -7.04 4.42 9.53
CA SER A 71 -6.28 4.01 8.34
C SER A 71 -6.90 2.84 7.59
N ARG A 72 -7.71 2.01 8.26
CA ARG A 72 -8.43 0.87 7.66
C ARG A 72 -9.43 1.31 6.60
N TYR A 73 -9.97 2.51 6.75
CA TYR A 73 -11.00 3.10 5.90
C TYR A 73 -10.48 4.29 5.08
N ALA A 74 -9.17 4.57 5.14
CA ALA A 74 -8.54 5.62 4.36
C ALA A 74 -8.51 5.26 2.87
N TRP A 75 -8.61 6.27 2.01
CA TRP A 75 -8.37 6.11 0.60
C TRP A 75 -6.92 5.74 0.37
N HIS A 76 -6.66 4.72 -0.43
CA HIS A 76 -5.28 4.34 -0.72
C HIS A 76 -5.11 3.76 -2.12
N GLY A 77 -3.87 3.80 -2.60
CA GLY A 77 -3.55 3.36 -3.96
C GLY A 77 -2.05 3.26 -4.20
N VAL A 78 -1.70 2.68 -5.35
CA VAL A 78 -0.30 2.53 -5.79
C VAL A 78 -0.14 3.29 -7.10
N PRO A 79 0.20 4.59 -7.06
CA PRO A 79 0.38 5.42 -8.25
C PRO A 79 1.58 5.00 -9.09
N LYS A 80 2.62 4.38 -8.49
CA LYS A 80 3.85 4.02 -9.22
C LYS A 80 4.51 2.76 -8.66
N VAL A 81 4.94 1.90 -9.58
CA VAL A 81 5.94 0.84 -9.33
C VAL A 81 7.24 1.25 -10.03
N MET A 82 8.35 1.14 -9.32
CA MET A 82 9.68 1.55 -9.78
C MET A 82 10.39 0.34 -10.40
N LYS A 83 10.51 0.28 -11.73
CA LYS A 83 11.22 -0.83 -12.40
C LYS A 83 12.70 -0.84 -12.03
N GLY A 84 13.31 -2.02 -12.00
CA GLY A 84 14.75 -2.17 -11.74
C GLY A 84 15.15 -2.07 -10.26
N THR A 85 14.20 -2.05 -9.34
CA THR A 85 14.45 -2.06 -7.88
C THR A 85 14.13 -3.41 -7.24
N CYS A 86 13.73 -4.42 -8.02
CA CYS A 86 13.55 -5.78 -7.49
C CYS A 86 14.90 -6.28 -6.94
N PRO A 87 14.93 -6.86 -5.73
CA PRO A 87 16.17 -7.41 -5.20
C PRO A 87 16.58 -8.68 -5.96
N ASP A 88 17.90 -8.90 -6.07
CA ASP A 88 18.50 -9.97 -6.87
C ASP A 88 18.00 -11.37 -6.47
N TYR A 89 17.82 -11.62 -5.18
CA TYR A 89 17.36 -12.91 -4.67
C TYR A 89 15.91 -13.25 -5.08
N LEU A 90 15.12 -12.27 -5.54
CA LEU A 90 13.78 -12.48 -6.10
C LEU A 90 13.73 -12.30 -7.61
N ALA A 91 14.78 -11.79 -8.25
CA ALA A 91 14.76 -11.40 -9.66
C ALA A 91 14.39 -12.57 -10.59
N ASP A 92 14.88 -13.77 -10.27
CA ASP A 92 14.64 -14.99 -11.04
C ASP A 92 13.44 -15.80 -10.55
N TRP A 93 12.89 -15.51 -9.36
CA TRP A 93 11.70 -16.21 -8.86
C TRP A 93 10.51 -15.99 -9.81
N PRO A 94 9.68 -17.01 -10.11
CA PRO A 94 9.65 -18.35 -9.50
C PRO A 94 10.54 -19.43 -10.15
N ALA A 95 11.42 -19.10 -11.08
CA ALA A 95 12.31 -20.08 -11.72
C ALA A 95 13.24 -20.79 -10.72
N GLY A 96 13.72 -21.98 -11.10
CA GLY A 96 14.65 -22.75 -10.28
C GLY A 96 14.02 -23.62 -9.19
N GLY A 97 12.77 -24.07 -9.37
CA GLY A 97 12.17 -25.12 -8.52
C GLY A 97 12.93 -26.46 -8.61
N GLU A 98 12.58 -27.43 -7.75
CA GLU A 98 13.33 -28.70 -7.59
C GLU A 98 13.57 -29.49 -8.89
N SER A 99 12.72 -29.28 -9.92
CA SER A 99 12.84 -29.91 -11.25
C SER A 99 12.89 -28.90 -12.40
N GLY A 100 13.38 -27.68 -12.18
CA GLY A 100 13.38 -26.60 -13.19
C GLY A 100 11.98 -26.02 -13.44
N GLU A 101 11.08 -26.16 -12.46
CA GLU A 101 9.74 -25.60 -12.57
C GLU A 101 9.82 -24.08 -12.77
N PHE A 102 8.96 -23.59 -13.67
CA PHE A 102 8.83 -22.17 -13.99
C PHE A 102 10.08 -21.48 -14.55
N ASP A 103 11.05 -22.23 -15.11
CA ASP A 103 12.25 -21.65 -15.72
C ASP A 103 11.97 -20.65 -16.85
N GLU A 104 10.84 -20.80 -17.55
CA GLU A 104 10.34 -19.82 -18.54
C GLU A 104 10.04 -18.43 -17.93
N TRP A 105 9.86 -18.34 -16.61
CA TRP A 105 9.60 -17.11 -15.86
C TRP A 105 10.87 -16.48 -15.26
N LYS A 106 12.06 -17.00 -15.59
CA LYS A 106 13.31 -16.41 -15.13
C LYS A 106 13.40 -14.93 -15.51
N GLY A 107 13.80 -14.09 -14.57
CA GLY A 107 13.85 -12.63 -14.72
C GLY A 107 12.49 -11.92 -14.68
N TRP A 108 11.36 -12.63 -14.57
CA TRP A 108 10.03 -12.03 -14.62
C TRP A 108 9.84 -10.96 -13.54
N MET A 109 10.33 -11.21 -12.33
CA MET A 109 10.20 -10.32 -11.17
C MET A 109 10.97 -9.00 -11.27
N GLN A 110 11.98 -8.90 -12.14
CA GLN A 110 12.81 -7.69 -12.32
C GLN A 110 12.00 -6.42 -12.66
N SER A 111 10.78 -6.60 -13.16
CA SER A 111 9.86 -5.51 -13.51
C SER A 111 8.50 -5.60 -12.82
N LYS A 112 8.33 -6.50 -11.85
CA LYS A 112 7.04 -6.78 -11.21
C LYS A 112 7.08 -6.49 -9.72
N ARG A 113 5.88 -6.28 -9.20
CA ARG A 113 5.60 -6.20 -7.77
C ARG A 113 4.42 -7.11 -7.49
N ILE A 114 4.55 -7.93 -6.46
CA ILE A 114 3.47 -8.75 -5.91
C ILE A 114 3.00 -8.08 -4.62
N ASN A 115 1.68 -8.05 -4.44
CA ASN A 115 1.02 -7.51 -3.28
C ASN A 115 0.14 -8.58 -2.66
N LEU A 116 0.41 -8.97 -1.42
CA LEU A 116 -0.40 -9.92 -0.68
C LEU A 116 -1.17 -9.19 0.42
N ASN A 117 -2.49 -9.17 0.31
CA ASN A 117 -3.35 -8.61 1.35
C ASN A 117 -3.98 -9.73 2.16
N VAL A 118 -3.90 -9.63 3.49
CA VAL A 118 -4.52 -10.55 4.45
C VAL A 118 -5.55 -9.78 5.26
N ARG A 119 -6.77 -10.31 5.30
CA ARG A 119 -7.94 -9.66 5.92
C ARG A 119 -8.79 -10.69 6.64
N GLN A 120 -9.39 -10.28 7.75
CA GLN A 120 -10.42 -11.07 8.42
C GLN A 120 -11.78 -10.64 7.87
N MET A 121 -12.60 -11.60 7.44
CA MET A 121 -13.91 -11.30 6.83
C MET A 121 -15.04 -11.20 7.85
N ARG A 122 -14.96 -11.98 8.94
CA ARG A 122 -15.97 -12.13 10.00
C ARG A 122 -15.28 -12.38 11.33
N GLU A 123 -15.97 -12.16 12.46
CA GLU A 123 -15.46 -12.46 13.81
C GLU A 123 -15.06 -13.93 14.00
#